data_AF-A0A5S4F1Q4-F1
#
_entry.id   AF-A0A5S4F1Q4-F1
#
_cell.length_a   1.000
_cell.length_b   1.000
_cell.length_c   1.000
_cell.angle_alpha   90.00
_cell.angle_beta   90.00
_cell.angle_gamma   90.00
#
_symmetry.space_group_name_H-M   'P 1'
#
loop_
_entity.id
_entity.type
_entity.pdbx_description
1 polymer ?
#
loop_
_entity_poly.entity_id
_entity_poly.type
_entity_poly.pdbx_seq_one_letter_code
_entity_poly.pdbx_strand_id
1 'polypeptide(L)'
;MHYTVNHFGFEEKLMEKHRYPDREAHLAAHHKLIEEVSKFKRQYESGATIPIELMGFIRDWLVNHILKVDKALARDLKSRGLS
;
A
#
# COMPACT_ATOMS: atom_id res chain seq x y z
N MET A 1 3.50 1.00 -10.68
CA MET A 1 4.27 0.07 -9.84
C MET A 1 5.41 0.73 -9.11
N HIS A 2 6.33 1.38 -9.81
CA HIS A 2 7.51 1.98 -9.18
C HIS A 2 7.15 3.00 -8.08
N TYR A 3 6.12 3.83 -8.33
CA TYR A 3 5.61 4.79 -7.34
C TYR A 3 5.04 4.10 -6.08
N THR A 4 4.18 3.10 -6.23
CA THR A 4 3.54 2.37 -5.12
C THR A 4 4.57 1.64 -4.25
N VAL A 5 5.55 0.97 -4.87
CA VAL A 5 6.60 0.25 -4.13
C VAL A 5 7.51 1.23 -3.39
N ASN A 6 7.84 2.38 -4.00
CA ASN A 6 8.63 3.42 -3.34
C ASN A 6 7.87 4.10 -2.20
N HIS A 7 6.57 4.35 -2.37
CA HIS A 7 5.67 4.87 -1.34
C HIS A 7 5.63 3.95 -0.12
N PHE A 8 5.33 2.66 -0.33
CA PHE A 8 5.32 1.65 0.72
C PHE A 8 6.67 1.56 1.43
N GLY A 9 7.77 1.45 0.68
CA GLY A 9 9.11 1.38 1.27
C GLY A 9 9.50 2.62 2.08
N PHE A 10 8.97 3.80 1.75
CA PHE A 10 9.15 5.00 2.57
C PHE A 10 8.37 4.92 3.88
N GLU A 11 7.09 4.57 3.82
CA GLU A 11 6.23 4.44 5.00
C GLU A 11 6.72 3.34 5.95
N GLU A 12 7.19 2.22 5.42
CA GLU A 12 7.72 1.10 6.21
C GLU A 12 8.94 1.50 7.03
N LYS A 13 9.87 2.24 6.41
CA LYS A 13 11.04 2.82 7.11
C LYS A 13 10.62 3.81 8.17
N LEU A 14 9.60 4.63 7.88
CA LEU A 14 9.07 5.61 8.83
C LEU A 14 8.42 4.92 10.03
N MET A 15 7.60 3.90 9.78
CA MET A 15 6.96 3.06 10.79
C MET A 15 7.98 2.35 11.67
N GLU A 16 9.03 1.79 11.07
CA GLU A 16 10.12 1.14 11.80
C GLU A 16 10.89 2.15 12.67
N LYS A 17 11.35 3.26 12.08
CA LYS A 17 12.11 4.30 12.77
C LYS A 17 11.37 4.86 13.98
N HIS A 18 10.06 5.06 13.84
CA HIS A 18 9.23 5.65 14.88
C HIS A 18 8.43 4.63 15.68
N ARG A 19 8.69 3.32 15.52
CA ARG A 19 7.99 2.25 16.26
C ARG A 19 6.47 2.42 16.22
N TYR A 20 5.92 2.63 15.02
CA TYR A 20 4.49 2.79 14.81
C TYR A 20 3.73 1.53 15.29
N PRO A 21 2.76 1.65 16.22
CA PRO A 21 2.10 0.49 16.82
C PRO A 21 1.41 -0.43 15.82
N ASP A 22 0.77 0.12 14.78
CA ASP A 22 0.01 -0.66 13.80
C ASP A 22 0.84 -1.09 12.57
N ARG A 23 2.18 -1.09 12.70
CA ARG A 23 3.11 -1.41 11.61
C ARG A 23 2.80 -2.75 10.93
N GLU A 24 2.56 -3.80 11.71
CA GLU A 24 2.32 -5.14 11.18
C GLU A 24 1.05 -5.21 10.32
N ALA A 25 -0.02 -4.56 10.78
CA ALA A 25 -1.27 -4.50 10.02
C ALA A 25 -1.12 -3.68 8.73
N HIS A 26 -0.36 -2.58 8.78
CA HIS A 26 -0.06 -1.75 7.61
C HIS A 26 0.76 -2.54 6.57
N LEU A 27 1.83 -3.22 6.99
CA LEU A 27 2.64 -4.09 6.14
C LEU A 27 1.83 -5.22 5.50
N ALA A 28 0.94 -5.85 6.26
CA ALA A 28 0.06 -6.89 5.72
C ALA A 28 -0.83 -6.35 4.59
N ALA A 29 -1.31 -5.11 4.70
CA ALA A 29 -2.07 -4.47 3.64
C ALA A 29 -1.22 -4.23 2.37
N HIS A 30 0.02 -3.73 2.52
CA HIS A 30 0.95 -3.58 1.40
C HIS A 30 1.24 -4.89 0.68
N HIS A 31 1.61 -5.92 1.44
CA HIS A 31 1.94 -7.24 0.90
C HIS A 31 0.75 -7.83 0.13
N LYS A 32 -0.47 -7.71 0.67
CA LYS A 32 -1.68 -8.19 0.00
C LYS A 32 -1.90 -7.50 -1.34
N LEU A 33 -1.73 -6.17 -1.43
CA LEU A 33 -1.85 -5.49 -2.71
C LEU A 33 -0.77 -5.98 -3.69
N ILE A 34 0.49 -6.04 -3.26
CA ILE A 34 1.60 -6.46 -4.13
C ILE A 34 1.36 -7.87 -4.66
N GLU A 35 0.90 -8.79 -3.83
CA GLU A 35 0.58 -10.16 -4.22
C GLU A 35 -0.52 -10.21 -5.29
N GLU A 36 -1.65 -9.52 -5.04
CA GLU A 36 -2.76 -9.45 -5.98
C GLU A 36 -2.30 -8.89 -7.32
N VAL A 37 -1.63 -7.74 -7.35
CA VAL A 37 -1.20 -7.18 -8.64
C VAL A 37 -0.11 -8.00 -9.31
N SER A 38 0.76 -8.68 -8.56
CA SER A 38 1.74 -9.61 -9.12
C SER A 38 1.06 -10.81 -9.78
N LYS A 39 -0.03 -11.32 -9.20
CA LYS A 39 -0.84 -12.39 -9.78
C LYS A 39 -1.46 -11.95 -11.11
N PHE A 40 -2.04 -10.75 -11.16
CA PHE A 40 -2.60 -10.21 -12.40
C PHE A 40 -1.53 -9.93 -13.46
N LYS A 41 -0.35 -9.44 -13.07
CA LYS A 41 0.77 -9.25 -13.99
C LYS A 41 1.16 -10.56 -14.68
N ARG A 42 1.27 -11.66 -13.92
CA ARG A 42 1.57 -12.99 -14.48
C ARG A 42 0.49 -13.46 -15.45
N GLN A 43 -0.79 -13.25 -15.13
CA GLN A 43 -1.90 -13.59 -16.03
C GLN A 43 -1.82 -12.79 -17.33
N TYR A 44 -1.55 -11.49 -17.24
CA TYR A 44 -1.38 -10.65 -18.43
C TYR A 44 -0.18 -11.08 -19.29
N GLU A 45 0.97 -11.36 -18.67
CA GLU A 45 2.17 -11.84 -19.36
C GLU A 45 1.95 -13.19 -20.06
N SER A 46 1.01 -14.00 -19.56
CA SER A 46 0.58 -15.26 -20.21
C SER A 46 -0.38 -15.07 -21.39
N GLY A 47 -0.70 -13.83 -21.77
CA GLY A 47 -1.58 -13.49 -22.88
C GLY A 47 -3.05 -13.27 -22.50
N ALA A 48 -3.39 -13.27 -21.22
CA ALA A 48 -4.76 -12.94 -20.78
C ALA A 48 -5.03 -11.44 -20.86
N THR A 49 -6.25 -11.06 -21.23
CA THR A 49 -6.69 -9.65 -21.17
C THR A 49 -6.85 -9.20 -19.73
N ILE A 50 -6.34 -8.02 -19.39
CA ILE A 50 -6.59 -7.42 -18.06
C ILE A 50 -8.04 -6.91 -18.00
N PRO A 51 -8.86 -7.38 -17.05
CA PRO A 51 -10.21 -6.87 -16.86
C PRO A 51 -10.18 -5.41 -16.40
N ILE A 52 -11.06 -4.56 -16.93
CA ILE A 52 -11.17 -3.16 -16.49
C ILE A 52 -11.55 -3.04 -15.00
N GLU A 53 -12.26 -4.03 -14.49
CA GLU A 53 -12.64 -4.17 -13.08
C GLU A 53 -11.41 -4.27 -12.17
N LEU A 54 -10.29 -4.84 -12.64
CA LEU A 54 -9.05 -4.90 -11.89
C LEU A 54 -8.47 -3.49 -11.66
N MET A 55 -8.45 -2.66 -12.71
CA MET A 55 -7.97 -1.28 -12.58
C MET A 55 -8.84 -0.48 -11.63
N GLY A 56 -10.15 -0.77 -11.61
CA GLY A 56 -11.07 -0.24 -10.61
C GLY A 56 -10.73 -0.67 -9.19
N PHE A 57 -10.57 -1.97 -8.98
CA PHE A 57 -10.18 -2.53 -7.69
C PHE A 57 -8.88 -1.94 -7.15
N ILE A 58 -7.81 -1.86 -7.96
CA ILE A 58 -6.52 -1.31 -7.54
C ILE A 58 -6.65 0.16 -7.13
N ARG A 59 -7.36 0.95 -7.94
CA ARG A 59 -7.61 2.37 -7.63
C ARG A 59 -8.38 2.52 -6.33
N ASP A 60 -9.48 1.79 -6.18
CA ASP A 60 -10.36 1.91 -5.01
C ASP A 60 -9.65 1.45 -3.74
N TRP A 61 -8.84 0.38 -3.84
CA TRP A 61 -7.98 -0.06 -2.75
C TRP A 61 -6.98 1.03 -2.35
N LEU A 62 -6.26 1.61 -3.32
CA LEU A 62 -5.23 2.62 -3.07
C LEU A 62 -5.83 3.87 -2.40
N VAL A 63 -6.96 4.35 -2.92
CA VAL A 63 -7.66 5.52 -2.36
C VAL A 63 -8.10 5.24 -0.92
N ASN A 64 -8.70 4.08 -0.66
CA ASN A 64 -9.14 3.71 0.69
C ASN A 64 -7.97 3.53 1.65
N HIS A 65 -6.85 2.98 1.17
CA HIS A 65 -5.64 2.79 1.95
C HIS A 65 -5.07 4.14 2.39
N ILE A 66 -4.81 5.04 1.44
CA ILE A 66 -4.28 6.39 1.70
C ILE A 66 -5.18 7.16 2.68
N LEU A 67 -6.50 7.13 2.46
CA LEU A 67 -7.44 7.90 3.27
C LEU A 67 -7.61 7.38 4.69
N LYS A 68 -7.32 6.10 4.95
CA LYS A 68 -7.58 5.46 6.25
C LYS A 68 -6.30 5.07 6.97
N VAL A 69 -5.44 4.31 6.31
CA VAL A 69 -4.24 3.69 6.88
C VAL A 69 -3.09 4.69 6.93
N ASP A 70 -2.70 5.29 5.80
CA ASP A 70 -1.60 6.27 5.72
C ASP A 70 -1.94 7.51 6.56
N LYS A 71 -3.20 7.96 6.54
CA LYS A 71 -3.68 9.05 7.42
C LYS A 71 -3.65 8.71 8.91
N ALA A 72 -3.73 7.44 9.30
CA ALA A 72 -3.55 7.04 10.70
C ALA A 72 -2.09 7.18 11.11
N LEU A 73 -1.17 6.69 10.28
CA LEU A 73 0.28 6.88 10.45
C LEU A 73 0.65 8.36 10.56
N ALA A 74 0.15 9.20 9.63
CA ALA A 74 0.43 10.64 9.64
C ALA A 74 -0.10 11.33 10.93
N ARG A 75 -1.28 10.95 11.42
CA ARG A 75 -1.82 11.49 12.69
C ARG A 75 -0.98 11.09 13.88
N ASP A 76 -0.58 9.83 13.95
CA ASP A 76 0.23 9.30 15.04
C ASP A 76 1.61 9.98 15.08
N LEU A 77 2.28 10.14 13.94
CA LEU A 77 3.55 10.88 13.85
C LEU A 77 3.40 12.34 14.28
N LYS A 78 2.36 13.02 13.78
CA LYS A 78 2.06 14.40 14.16
C LYS A 78 1.78 14.53 15.66
N SER A 79 1.06 13.58 16.25
CA SER A 79 0.78 13.55 17.70
C SER A 79 2.05 13.45 18.55
N ARG A 80 3.12 12.89 17.97
CA ARG A 80 4.44 12.73 18.58
C ARG A 80 5.40 13.87 18.22
N GLY A 81 4.91 14.92 17.55
CA GLY A 81 5.70 16.09 17.14
C GLY A 81 6.64 15.84 15.96
N LEU A 82 6.40 14.79 15.18
CA LEU A 82 7.19 14.40 14.02
C LEU A 82 6.46 14.81 12.74
N SER A 83 7.15 15.48 11.81
CA SER A 83 6.63 15.94 10.51
C SER A 83 7.55 15.56 9.37
#